data_AF-A0A927PCR9-F1
#
_entry.id   AF-A0A927PCR9-F1
#
_cell.length_a   1.000
_cell.length_b   1.000
_cell.length_c   1.000
_cell.angle_alpha   90.00
_cell.angle_beta   90.00
_cell.angle_gamma   90.00
#
_symmetry.space_group_name_H-M   'P 1'
#
loop_
_entity.id
_entity.type
_entity.pdbx_description
1 polymer ?
#
loop_
_entity_poly.entity_id
_entity_poly.type
_entity_poly.pdbx_seq_one_letter_code
_entity_poly.pdbx_strand_id
1 'polypeptide(L)'
;MDKNVKCGVIRDLLPLVVDEVATEDSVELVKAHMETCEACRGYHEGMTMALARTNAPKPETDNAFLRLGKKIKFQTNMRKWLTMALAAVLAFVIIVSGYVFVDRKVSIYNVDMDPDWADVQLYYEINGEVAARISMRDGHGWYNCLQSLYTDGIVYLIPQRPEWTFLNKGNTGSENTFLFNLYWQDGKVVEKRSDYEDYYDPEKGRWVSEDKEIIRPVRAIRWGTMENYNTLYMEGEELPSYLEVLEGDKSQLTIKDPTEIKESDTPDQTIIVQEDAPAEADGETLRDAAPEDPAPEDPA
;
A
#
# COMPACT_ATOMS: atom_id res chain seq x y z
N MET A 1 4.60 -93.88 54.74
CA MET A 1 4.17 -94.13 53.35
C MET A 1 5.01 -93.23 52.48
N ASP A 2 6.09 -93.76 51.90
CA ASP A 2 6.98 -93.00 51.02
C ASP A 2 6.26 -92.74 49.69
N LYS A 3 5.75 -91.52 49.51
CA LYS A 3 5.32 -91.03 48.19
C LYS A 3 6.57 -90.57 47.45
N ASN A 4 7.24 -91.48 46.75
CA ASN A 4 8.26 -91.10 45.78
C ASN A 4 7.59 -90.45 44.56
N VAL A 5 7.29 -89.15 44.65
CA VAL A 5 6.72 -88.36 43.55
C VAL A 5 7.78 -88.22 42.47
N LYS A 6 7.43 -88.51 41.21
CA LYS A 6 8.37 -88.42 40.09
C LYS A 6 8.75 -86.96 39.83
N CYS A 7 10.03 -86.69 39.61
CA CYS A 7 10.54 -85.35 39.28
C CYS A 7 9.81 -84.68 38.10
N GLY A 8 9.28 -85.46 37.14
CA GLY A 8 8.50 -84.93 36.02
C GLY A 8 7.25 -84.17 36.48
N VAL A 9 6.50 -84.74 37.42
CA VAL A 9 5.30 -84.09 37.99
C VAL A 9 5.67 -82.80 38.72
N ILE A 10 6.81 -82.80 39.42
CA ILE A 10 7.30 -81.62 40.15
C ILE A 10 7.72 -80.51 39.18
N ARG A 11 8.37 -80.86 38.07
CA ARG A 11 8.75 -79.91 37.02
C ARG A 11 7.54 -79.31 36.31
N ASP A 12 6.47 -80.07 36.13
CA ASP A 12 5.23 -79.57 35.53
C ASP A 12 4.48 -78.60 36.48
N LEU A 13 4.57 -78.84 37.79
CA LEU A 13 3.95 -77.97 38.80
C LEU A 13 4.78 -76.73 39.15
N LEU A 14 6.09 -76.76 38.93
CA LEU A 14 7.02 -75.68 39.31
C LEU A 14 6.68 -74.30 38.70
N PRO A 15 6.32 -74.18 37.41
CA PRO A 15 5.89 -72.90 36.83
C PRO A 15 4.69 -72.30 37.57
N LEU A 16 3.69 -73.13 37.90
CA LEU A 16 2.48 -72.70 38.61
C LEU A 16 2.78 -72.27 40.05
N VAL A 17 3.78 -72.90 40.69
CA VAL A 17 4.26 -72.52 42.03
C VAL A 17 5.01 -71.19 42.00
N VAL A 18 5.83 -70.94 40.97
CA VAL A 18 6.58 -69.68 40.83
C VAL A 18 5.70 -68.51 40.41
N ASP A 19 4.66 -68.77 39.63
CA ASP A 19 3.64 -67.78 39.27
C ASP A 19 2.60 -67.54 40.38
N GLU A 20 2.76 -68.18 41.56
CA GLU A 20 1.88 -68.09 42.75
C GLU A 20 0.40 -68.45 42.50
N VAL A 21 0.12 -69.27 41.47
CA VAL A 21 -1.25 -69.71 41.09
C VAL A 21 -1.55 -71.16 41.47
N ALA A 22 -0.59 -71.88 42.04
CA ALA A 22 -0.78 -73.26 42.50
C ALA A 22 -1.59 -73.34 43.82
N THR A 23 -2.32 -74.44 44.01
CA THR A 23 -3.03 -74.72 45.27
C THR A 23 -2.06 -75.07 46.40
N GLU A 24 -2.45 -74.84 47.66
CA GLU A 24 -1.62 -75.12 48.85
C GLU A 24 -1.11 -76.57 48.88
N ASP A 25 -1.97 -77.54 48.55
CA ASP A 25 -1.62 -78.97 48.44
C ASP A 25 -0.49 -79.21 47.43
N SER A 26 -0.50 -78.50 46.31
CA SER A 26 0.50 -78.63 45.24
C SER A 26 1.82 -77.98 45.64
N VAL A 27 1.76 -76.85 46.36
CA VAL A 27 2.93 -76.15 46.90
C VAL A 27 3.64 -77.00 47.96
N GLU A 28 2.90 -77.60 48.88
CA GLU A 28 3.46 -78.48 49.92
C GLU A 28 4.12 -79.72 49.31
N LEU A 29 3.49 -80.31 48.28
CA LEU A 29 4.03 -81.45 47.55
C LEU A 29 5.38 -81.13 46.87
N VAL A 30 5.47 -79.97 46.21
CA VAL A 30 6.70 -79.52 45.55
C VAL A 30 7.80 -79.23 46.58
N LYS A 31 7.48 -78.57 47.70
CA LYS A 31 8.43 -78.30 48.79
C LYS A 31 9.00 -79.58 49.39
N ALA A 32 8.14 -80.53 49.76
CA ALA A 32 8.56 -81.81 50.34
C ALA A 32 9.48 -82.61 49.40
N HIS A 33 9.26 -82.54 48.08
CA HIS A 33 10.14 -83.17 47.10
C HIS A 33 11.48 -82.44 46.94
N MET A 34 11.50 -81.10 47.00
CA MET A 34 12.71 -80.30 46.85
C MET A 34 13.67 -80.41 48.05
N GLU A 35 13.18 -80.83 49.22
CA GLU A 35 14.02 -81.16 50.38
C GLU A 35 14.94 -82.36 50.09
N THR A 36 14.48 -83.33 49.30
CA THR A 36 15.20 -84.58 49.03
C THR A 36 15.79 -84.67 47.62
N CYS A 37 15.37 -83.81 46.68
CA CYS A 37 15.82 -83.84 45.29
C CYS A 37 16.54 -82.55 44.85
N GLU A 38 17.87 -82.63 44.71
CA GLU A 38 18.71 -81.50 44.24
C GLU A 38 18.43 -81.09 42.78
N ALA A 39 18.06 -82.04 41.91
CA ALA A 39 17.80 -81.77 40.50
C ALA A 39 16.56 -80.87 40.29
N CYS A 40 15.56 -80.98 41.16
CA CYS A 40 14.38 -80.11 41.12
C CYS A 40 14.66 -78.73 41.74
N ARG A 41 15.57 -78.67 42.73
CA ARG A 41 16.05 -77.40 43.32
C ARG A 41 16.80 -76.53 42.30
N GLY A 42 17.75 -77.10 41.57
CA GLY A 42 18.48 -76.38 40.54
C GLY A 42 17.60 -75.89 39.38
N TYR A 43 16.54 -76.64 39.04
CA TYR A 43 15.58 -76.22 38.01
C TYR A 43 14.75 -75.00 38.47
N HIS A 44 14.29 -74.99 39.71
CA HIS A 44 13.58 -73.85 40.31
C HIS A 44 14.47 -72.59 40.36
N GLU A 45 15.72 -72.73 40.80
CA GLU A 45 16.70 -71.63 40.81
C GLU A 45 16.95 -71.07 39.40
N GLY A 46 17.11 -71.94 38.39
CA GLY A 46 17.28 -71.51 37.00
C GLY A 46 16.09 -70.68 36.49
N MET A 47 14.87 -71.05 36.86
CA MET A 47 13.65 -70.35 36.44
C MET A 47 13.48 -68.99 37.14
N THR A 48 13.74 -68.93 38.45
CA THR A 48 13.71 -67.68 39.21
C THR A 48 14.79 -66.68 38.74
N MET A 49 15.99 -67.16 38.38
CA MET A 49 17.04 -66.33 37.80
C MET A 49 16.66 -65.81 36.40
N ALA A 50 15.97 -66.61 35.58
CA ALA A 50 15.50 -66.18 34.26
C ALA A 50 14.45 -65.06 34.39
N LEU A 51 13.50 -65.22 35.34
CA LEU A 51 12.49 -64.20 35.64
C LEU A 51 13.10 -62.89 36.16
N ALA A 52 14.12 -62.98 37.02
CA ALA A 52 14.84 -61.80 37.51
C ALA A 52 15.53 -61.02 36.38
N ARG A 53 16.01 -61.70 35.33
CA ARG A 53 16.60 -61.04 34.15
C ARG A 53 15.55 -60.39 33.26
N THR A 54 14.39 -61.00 33.08
CA THR A 54 13.31 -60.44 32.25
C THR A 54 12.60 -59.26 32.91
N ASN A 55 12.57 -59.21 34.25
CA ASN A 55 11.94 -58.14 35.02
C ASN A 55 12.90 -56.99 35.40
N ALA A 56 14.14 -57.00 34.90
CA ALA A 56 15.05 -55.88 35.10
C ALA A 56 14.50 -54.61 34.41
N PRO A 57 14.44 -53.45 35.10
CA PRO A 57 13.96 -52.21 34.49
C PRO A 57 14.84 -51.82 33.30
N LYS A 58 14.23 -51.60 32.13
CA LYS A 58 14.93 -51.09 30.95
C LYS A 58 15.53 -49.72 31.27
N PRO A 59 16.78 -49.44 30.84
CA PRO A 59 17.45 -48.18 31.17
C PRO A 59 16.74 -46.96 30.55
N GLU A 60 16.57 -45.89 31.34
CA GLU A 60 15.88 -44.62 31.01
C GLU A 60 16.56 -43.77 29.92
N THR A 61 17.45 -44.34 29.11
CA THR A 61 18.30 -43.62 28.16
C THR A 61 17.55 -43.01 26.97
N ASP A 62 16.38 -43.56 26.61
CA ASP A 62 15.59 -43.10 25.47
C ASP A 62 15.04 -41.68 25.65
N ASN A 63 14.71 -41.30 26.88
CA ASN A 63 14.12 -39.99 27.16
C ASN A 63 15.16 -38.85 27.14
N ALA A 64 16.44 -39.14 27.42
CA ALA A 64 17.50 -38.13 27.41
C ALA A 64 17.88 -37.71 25.98
N PHE A 65 18.03 -38.67 25.05
CA PHE A 65 18.34 -38.40 23.65
C PHE A 65 17.21 -37.64 22.94
N LEU A 66 15.95 -38.01 23.19
CA LEU A 66 14.78 -37.31 22.67
C LEU A 66 14.69 -35.86 23.17
N ARG A 67 15.06 -35.61 24.44
CA ARG A 67 15.08 -34.26 25.03
C ARG A 67 16.19 -33.38 24.44
N LEU A 68 17.38 -33.93 24.22
CA LEU A 68 18.47 -33.21 23.54
C LEU A 68 18.10 -32.90 22.07
N GLY A 69 17.55 -33.87 21.35
CA GLY A 69 17.10 -33.68 19.97
C GLY A 69 16.05 -32.58 19.83
N LYS A 70 15.05 -32.53 20.73
CA LYS A 70 14.05 -31.46 20.77
C LYS A 70 14.66 -30.08 21.04
N LYS A 71 15.62 -29.96 21.97
CA LYS A 71 16.30 -28.69 22.27
C LYS A 71 17.11 -28.17 21.07
N ILE A 72 17.87 -29.03 20.40
CA ILE A 72 18.69 -28.64 19.25
C ILE A 72 17.79 -28.23 18.07
N LYS A 73 16.71 -28.99 17.82
CA LYS A 73 15.74 -28.69 16.75
C LYS A 73 14.97 -27.39 17.02
N PHE A 74 14.62 -27.10 18.28
CA PHE A 74 14.01 -25.85 18.68
C PHE A 74 14.97 -24.66 18.52
N GLN A 75 16.23 -24.80 18.95
CA GLN A 75 17.22 -23.74 18.87
C GLN A 75 17.60 -23.39 17.42
N THR A 76 17.69 -24.39 16.54
CA THR A 76 17.95 -24.18 15.10
C THR A 76 16.75 -23.61 14.37
N ASN A 77 15.53 -24.07 14.67
CA ASN A 77 14.31 -23.47 14.10
C ASN A 77 14.13 -22.02 14.57
N MET A 78 14.35 -21.73 15.86
CA MET A 78 14.24 -20.36 16.39
C MET A 78 15.21 -19.41 15.70
N ARG A 79 16.45 -19.85 15.45
CA ARG A 79 17.42 -19.06 14.67
C ARG A 79 16.95 -18.78 13.24
N LYS A 80 16.35 -19.77 12.56
CA LYS A 80 15.80 -19.59 11.20
C LYS A 80 14.63 -18.59 11.19
N TRP A 81 13.74 -18.68 12.17
CA TRP A 81 12.63 -17.73 12.33
C TRP A 81 13.14 -16.32 12.64
N LEU A 82 14.14 -16.17 13.51
CA LEU A 82 14.80 -14.89 13.78
C LEU A 82 15.44 -14.28 12.52
N THR A 83 16.16 -15.08 11.73
CA THR A 83 16.76 -14.59 10.48
C THR A 83 15.70 -14.20 9.45
N MET A 84 14.60 -14.96 9.34
CA MET A 84 13.50 -14.65 8.44
C MET A 84 12.75 -13.39 8.87
N ALA A 85 12.51 -13.23 10.17
CA ALA A 85 11.91 -12.02 10.73
C ALA A 85 12.80 -10.80 10.49
N LEU A 86 14.11 -10.91 10.68
CA LEU A 86 15.06 -9.83 10.40
C LEU A 86 15.05 -9.44 8.92
N ALA A 87 15.04 -10.42 8.01
CA ALA A 87 14.96 -10.16 6.58
C ALA A 87 13.62 -9.50 6.19
N ALA A 88 12.50 -9.92 6.78
CA ALA A 88 11.20 -9.31 6.56
C ALA A 88 11.15 -7.86 7.06
N VAL A 89 11.72 -7.58 8.24
CA VAL A 89 11.84 -6.21 8.76
C VAL A 89 12.69 -5.36 7.83
N LEU A 90 13.84 -5.86 7.36
CA LEU A 90 14.69 -5.14 6.43
C LEU A 90 13.96 -4.83 5.10
N ALA A 91 13.25 -5.81 4.53
CA ALA A 91 12.46 -5.60 3.32
C ALA A 91 11.35 -4.58 3.54
N PHE A 92 10.65 -4.63 4.68
CA PHE A 92 9.64 -3.65 5.05
C PHE A 92 10.22 -2.24 5.17
N VAL A 93 11.38 -2.09 5.83
CA VAL A 93 12.08 -0.80 5.91
C VAL A 93 12.45 -0.27 4.53
N ILE A 94 12.94 -1.13 3.62
CA ILE A 94 13.26 -0.72 2.25
C ILE A 94 11.99 -0.25 1.52
N ILE A 95 10.88 -1.00 1.60
CA ILE A 95 9.62 -0.63 0.96
C ILE A 95 9.08 0.69 1.51
N VAL A 96 9.02 0.84 2.83
CA VAL A 96 8.54 2.07 3.48
C VAL A 96 9.46 3.24 3.14
N SER A 97 10.78 3.06 3.17
CA SER A 97 11.73 4.11 2.81
C SER A 97 11.60 4.52 1.34
N GLY A 98 11.42 3.57 0.43
CA GLY A 98 11.15 3.83 -0.99
C GLY A 98 9.84 4.57 -1.19
N TYR A 99 8.77 4.16 -0.49
CA TYR A 99 7.48 4.85 -0.52
C TYR A 99 7.58 6.28 0.00
N VAL A 100 8.21 6.50 1.17
CA VAL A 100 8.42 7.85 1.73
C VAL A 100 9.30 8.70 0.83
N PHE A 101 10.32 8.11 0.20
CA PHE A 101 11.18 8.82 -0.74
C PHE A 101 10.40 9.24 -1.99
N VAL A 102 9.65 8.32 -2.59
CA VAL A 102 8.79 8.61 -3.74
C VAL A 102 7.74 9.62 -3.37
N ASP A 103 7.03 9.48 -2.25
CA ASP A 103 6.08 10.47 -1.79
C ASP A 103 6.76 11.84 -1.61
N ARG A 104 7.86 11.94 -0.86
CA ARG A 104 8.52 13.24 -0.64
C ARG A 104 9.09 13.87 -1.93
N LYS A 105 9.46 13.09 -2.93
CA LYS A 105 10.14 13.55 -4.16
C LYS A 105 9.25 13.60 -5.42
N VAL A 106 8.15 12.85 -5.42
CA VAL A 106 7.19 12.72 -6.52
C VAL A 106 5.82 13.27 -6.14
N SER A 107 5.44 13.24 -4.85
CA SER A 107 4.29 14.05 -4.40
C SER A 107 4.61 15.50 -4.70
N ILE A 108 3.62 16.19 -5.26
CA ILE A 108 3.71 17.38 -6.12
C ILE A 108 4.06 18.65 -5.31
N TYR A 109 4.80 18.48 -4.22
CA TYR A 109 5.13 19.52 -3.26
C TYR A 109 6.58 19.97 -3.45
N ASN A 110 6.67 21.10 -4.15
CA ASN A 110 7.57 22.21 -3.85
C ASN A 110 9.05 21.96 -4.14
N VAL A 111 9.40 22.02 -5.43
CA VAL A 111 10.59 22.81 -5.76
C VAL A 111 10.22 24.25 -5.45
N ASP A 112 11.02 24.93 -4.62
CA ASP A 112 10.90 26.37 -4.44
C ASP A 112 11.11 27.02 -5.82
N MET A 113 10.01 27.42 -6.45
CA MET A 113 10.09 28.02 -7.77
C MET A 113 10.64 29.43 -7.62
N ASP A 114 11.63 29.75 -8.45
CA ASP A 114 12.03 31.14 -8.63
C ASP A 114 10.95 31.86 -9.46
N PRO A 115 10.35 32.95 -8.97
CA PRO A 115 9.37 33.74 -9.71
C PRO A 115 9.84 34.17 -11.09
N ASP A 116 11.16 34.33 -11.30
CA ASP A 116 11.74 34.80 -12.55
C ASP A 116 11.80 33.75 -13.66
N TRP A 117 11.51 32.48 -13.33
CA TRP A 117 11.46 31.40 -14.32
C TRP A 117 10.21 31.46 -15.21
N ALA A 118 9.21 32.27 -14.87
CA ALA A 118 7.99 32.39 -15.64
C ALA A 118 7.67 33.85 -15.97
N ASP A 119 7.16 34.07 -17.17
CA ASP A 119 6.42 35.27 -17.50
C ASP A 119 4.95 35.04 -17.14
N VAL A 120 4.36 35.95 -16.36
CA VAL A 120 2.97 35.80 -15.91
C VAL A 120 2.19 37.04 -16.27
N GLN A 121 1.15 36.84 -17.07
CA GLN A 121 0.26 37.90 -17.52
C GLN A 121 -1.14 37.65 -16.97
N LEU A 122 -1.61 38.58 -16.14
CA LEU A 122 -2.98 38.59 -15.64
C LEU A 122 -3.90 39.32 -16.60
N TYR A 123 -5.10 38.81 -16.78
CA TYR A 123 -6.18 39.48 -17.49
C TYR A 123 -7.54 39.03 -16.96
N TYR A 124 -8.58 39.77 -17.31
CA TYR A 124 -9.96 39.37 -17.03
C TYR A 124 -10.73 39.03 -18.32
N GLU A 125 -11.60 38.03 -18.21
CA GLU A 125 -12.49 37.60 -19.28
C GLU A 125 -13.79 38.43 -19.29
N ILE A 126 -14.62 38.25 -20.33
CA ILE A 126 -15.87 39.02 -20.53
C ILE A 126 -16.86 38.82 -19.36
N ASN A 127 -16.83 37.65 -18.72
CA ASN A 127 -17.62 37.32 -17.53
C ASN A 127 -17.04 37.92 -16.22
N GLY A 128 -15.89 38.60 -16.30
CA GLY A 128 -15.18 39.16 -15.16
C GLY A 128 -14.25 38.18 -14.44
N GLU A 129 -14.09 36.94 -14.90
CA GLU A 129 -13.12 36.00 -14.30
C GLU A 129 -11.69 36.44 -14.57
N VAL A 130 -10.84 36.40 -13.56
CA VAL A 130 -9.42 36.71 -13.69
C VAL A 130 -8.66 35.41 -13.97
N ALA A 131 -7.92 35.42 -15.08
CA ALA A 131 -7.04 34.35 -15.48
C ALA A 131 -5.58 34.80 -15.47
N ALA A 132 -4.67 33.85 -15.28
CA ALA A 132 -3.24 34.07 -15.52
C ALA A 132 -2.76 33.19 -16.67
N ARG A 133 -2.19 33.82 -17.70
CA ARG A 133 -1.38 33.14 -18.70
C ARG A 133 0.06 33.12 -18.21
N ILE A 134 0.63 31.93 -18.14
CA ILE A 134 1.94 31.67 -17.54
C ILE A 134 2.81 30.96 -18.56
N SER A 135 3.94 31.58 -18.89
CA SER A 135 4.91 31.11 -19.86
C SER A 135 6.26 30.83 -19.20
N MET A 136 6.63 29.56 -19.07
CA MET A 136 7.90 29.14 -18.48
C MET A 136 9.07 29.48 -19.42
N ARG A 137 10.06 30.22 -18.91
CA ARG A 137 11.27 30.66 -19.63
C ARG A 137 12.39 29.62 -19.58
N ASP A 138 12.36 28.73 -18.59
CA ASP A 138 13.40 27.74 -18.33
C ASP A 138 13.25 26.44 -19.17
N GLY A 139 12.24 26.40 -20.05
CA GLY A 139 11.98 25.26 -20.94
C GLY A 139 11.45 24.02 -20.23
N HIS A 140 11.11 24.12 -18.93
CA HIS A 140 10.61 23.01 -18.16
C HIS A 140 9.08 23.03 -18.05
N GLY A 141 8.49 21.83 -18.16
CA GLY A 141 7.07 21.62 -17.87
C GLY A 141 6.77 21.83 -16.38
N TRP A 142 5.53 22.20 -16.11
CA TRP A 142 5.00 22.41 -14.77
C TRP A 142 3.58 21.85 -14.70
N TYR A 143 3.05 21.67 -13.49
CA TYR A 143 1.87 20.83 -13.29
C TYR A 143 0.58 21.63 -13.08
N ASN A 144 0.58 22.57 -12.15
CA ASN A 144 -0.61 23.34 -11.77
C ASN A 144 -0.22 24.65 -11.07
N CYS A 145 -1.18 25.55 -10.84
CA CYS A 145 -1.03 26.71 -9.97
C CYS A 145 -2.06 26.65 -8.84
N LEU A 146 -1.61 26.76 -7.59
CA LEU A 146 -2.49 26.86 -6.42
C LEU A 146 -2.75 28.32 -6.07
N GLN A 147 -4.01 28.66 -5.83
CA GLN A 147 -4.39 29.91 -5.19
C GLN A 147 -4.37 29.76 -3.67
N SER A 148 -3.59 30.59 -2.98
CA SER A 148 -3.62 30.73 -1.52
C SER A 148 -3.98 32.17 -1.15
N LEU A 149 -5.05 32.35 -0.37
CA LEU A 149 -5.46 33.65 0.14
C LEU A 149 -5.06 33.80 1.61
N TYR A 150 -4.36 34.89 1.93
CA TYR A 150 -4.02 35.27 3.29
C TYR A 150 -5.01 36.28 3.88
N THR A 151 -5.05 36.33 5.21
CA THR A 151 -6.04 37.07 6.01
C THR A 151 -6.02 38.59 5.79
N ASP A 152 -5.01 39.13 5.13
CA ASP A 152 -4.84 40.54 4.81
C ASP A 152 -5.28 40.93 3.39
N GLY A 153 -5.86 39.99 2.62
CA GLY A 153 -6.32 40.21 1.25
C GLY A 153 -5.22 40.04 0.20
N ILE A 154 -4.09 39.42 0.53
CA ILE A 154 -3.04 39.07 -0.42
C ILE A 154 -3.27 37.65 -0.96
N VAL A 155 -3.35 37.54 -2.28
CA VAL A 155 -3.44 36.26 -2.99
C VAL A 155 -2.07 35.87 -3.51
N TYR A 156 -1.66 34.64 -3.25
CA TYR A 156 -0.47 34.03 -3.84
C TYR A 156 -0.89 32.97 -4.83
N LEU A 157 -0.37 33.11 -6.04
CA LEU A 157 -0.42 32.12 -7.10
C LEU A 157 0.87 31.31 -7.01
N ILE A 158 0.76 30.10 -6.48
CA ILE A 158 1.88 29.23 -6.16
C ILE A 158 1.98 28.15 -7.26
N PRO A 159 2.99 28.21 -8.13
CA PRO A 159 3.20 27.17 -9.12
C PRO A 159 3.58 25.84 -8.45
N GLN A 160 3.01 24.75 -8.94
CA GLN A 160 3.34 23.40 -8.57
C GLN A 160 4.07 22.73 -9.72
N ARG A 161 5.27 22.23 -9.43
CA ARG A 161 6.12 21.55 -10.39
C ARG A 161 6.76 20.31 -9.77
N PRO A 162 6.79 19.18 -10.47
CA PRO A 162 7.50 18.00 -9.98
C PRO A 162 9.01 18.22 -10.00
N GLU A 163 9.71 17.71 -8.98
CA GLU A 163 11.18 17.76 -8.91
C GLU A 163 11.83 16.92 -10.03
N TRP A 164 11.11 15.90 -10.54
CA TRP A 164 11.62 15.00 -11.57
C TRP A 164 10.85 15.13 -12.88
N THR A 165 11.59 15.36 -13.97
CA THR A 165 11.05 15.58 -15.32
C THR A 165 10.68 14.29 -16.07
N PHE A 166 11.08 13.10 -15.62
CA PHE A 166 10.87 11.85 -16.37
C PHE A 166 9.46 11.25 -16.21
N LEU A 167 8.69 11.69 -15.21
CA LEU A 167 7.27 11.33 -15.04
C LEU A 167 6.35 12.37 -15.70
N ASN A 168 6.83 13.08 -16.72
CA ASN A 168 6.11 14.14 -17.41
C ASN A 168 4.80 13.62 -18.04
N LYS A 169 3.73 13.66 -17.25
CA LYS A 169 2.34 13.48 -17.68
C LYS A 169 1.52 14.77 -17.44
N GLY A 170 2.20 15.89 -17.20
CA GLY A 170 1.58 17.23 -17.10
C GLY A 170 1.52 17.91 -18.45
N ASN A 171 0.68 18.94 -18.57
CA ASN A 171 0.46 19.72 -19.78
C ASN A 171 1.80 20.21 -20.34
N THR A 172 2.25 19.65 -21.46
CA THR A 172 3.59 19.83 -22.03
C THR A 172 3.78 21.19 -22.72
N GLY A 173 2.80 22.08 -22.65
CA GLY A 173 2.92 23.46 -23.08
C GLY A 173 3.83 24.25 -22.13
N SER A 174 4.80 24.97 -22.69
CA SER A 174 5.55 26.01 -21.95
C SER A 174 4.63 27.14 -21.50
N GLU A 175 3.49 27.31 -22.16
CA GLU A 175 2.48 28.32 -21.91
C GLU A 175 1.16 27.66 -21.53
N ASN A 176 0.61 28.04 -20.37
CA ASN A 176 -0.66 27.52 -19.86
C ASN A 176 -1.48 28.65 -19.24
N THR A 177 -2.80 28.56 -19.37
CA THR A 177 -3.76 29.52 -18.76
C THR A 177 -4.45 28.86 -17.58
N PHE A 178 -4.52 29.58 -16.45
CA PHE A 178 -5.18 29.14 -15.23
C PHE A 178 -6.28 30.10 -14.83
N LEU A 179 -7.44 29.53 -14.52
CA LEU A 179 -8.58 30.23 -13.92
C LEU A 179 -8.48 30.11 -12.40
N PHE A 180 -8.87 31.19 -11.73
CA PHE A 180 -8.82 31.31 -10.29
C PHE A 180 -10.19 31.71 -9.75
N ASN A 181 -10.36 31.62 -8.44
CA ASN A 181 -11.56 32.11 -7.76
C ASN A 181 -11.52 33.65 -7.61
N LEU A 182 -11.04 34.34 -8.64
CA LEU A 182 -10.76 35.76 -8.67
C LEU A 182 -11.58 36.42 -9.78
N TYR A 183 -12.15 37.58 -9.47
CA TYR A 183 -13.05 38.28 -10.37
C TYR A 183 -12.72 39.76 -10.40
N TRP A 184 -12.72 40.35 -11.60
CA TRP A 184 -12.64 41.78 -11.85
C TRP A 184 -14.03 42.40 -11.75
N GLN A 185 -14.25 43.21 -10.72
CA GLN A 185 -15.53 43.86 -10.44
C GLN A 185 -15.29 45.30 -9.96
N ASP A 186 -16.00 46.26 -10.55
CA ASP A 186 -15.95 47.68 -10.17
C ASP A 186 -14.53 48.26 -10.10
N GLY A 187 -13.66 47.85 -11.02
CA GLY A 187 -12.26 48.32 -11.10
C GLY A 187 -11.33 47.72 -10.05
N LYS A 188 -11.74 46.64 -9.38
CA LYS A 188 -10.93 45.94 -8.37
C LYS A 188 -11.03 44.43 -8.55
N VAL A 189 -10.03 43.72 -8.02
CA VAL A 189 -10.10 42.25 -7.92
C VAL A 189 -10.77 41.85 -6.61
N VAL A 190 -11.67 40.88 -6.69
CA VAL A 190 -12.29 40.21 -5.53
C VAL A 190 -12.11 38.69 -5.62
N GLU A 191 -11.91 38.04 -4.48
CA GLU A 191 -12.03 36.58 -4.39
C GLU A 191 -13.51 36.24 -4.15
N LYS A 192 -14.06 35.32 -4.93
CA LYS A 192 -15.38 34.74 -4.68
C LYS A 192 -15.23 33.29 -4.28
N ARG A 193 -15.79 32.92 -3.15
CA ARG A 193 -15.79 31.53 -2.67
C ARG A 193 -17.20 31.12 -2.30
N SER A 194 -17.64 29.97 -2.78
CA SER A 194 -18.85 29.33 -2.25
C SER A 194 -18.48 28.60 -0.96
N ASP A 195 -19.19 28.90 0.12
CA ASP A 195 -19.14 28.16 1.38
C ASP A 195 -20.54 27.62 1.69
N TYR A 196 -20.62 26.55 2.47
CA TYR A 196 -21.90 25.95 2.85
C TYR A 196 -22.16 26.23 4.32
N GLU A 197 -23.29 26.87 4.61
CA GLU A 197 -23.72 27.09 5.98
C GLU A 197 -24.81 26.08 6.34
N ASP A 198 -24.46 25.12 7.21
CA ASP A 198 -25.39 24.14 7.75
C ASP A 198 -26.11 24.72 8.97
N TYR A 199 -27.44 24.81 8.90
CA TYR A 199 -28.26 25.19 10.05
C TYR A 199 -29.48 24.27 10.19
N TYR A 200 -29.93 24.11 11.43
CA TYR A 200 -31.17 23.39 11.70
C TYR A 200 -32.35 24.33 11.49
N ASP A 201 -33.22 24.00 10.53
CA ASP A 201 -34.46 24.74 10.27
C ASP A 201 -35.60 24.13 11.12
N PRO A 202 -36.02 24.81 12.21
CA PRO A 202 -37.06 24.30 13.11
C PRO A 202 -38.45 24.27 12.47
N GLU A 203 -38.71 25.05 11.41
CA GLU A 203 -39.99 25.04 10.70
C GLU A 203 -40.09 23.83 9.76
N LYS A 204 -38.97 23.45 9.12
CA LYS A 204 -38.89 22.26 8.26
C LYS A 204 -38.53 20.98 9.01
N GLY A 205 -38.11 21.08 10.28
CA GLY A 205 -37.73 19.95 11.14
C GLY A 205 -36.49 19.19 10.66
N ARG A 206 -35.62 19.80 9.86
CA ARG A 206 -34.45 19.16 9.25
C ARG A 206 -33.25 20.12 9.18
N TRP A 207 -32.06 19.55 9.02
CA TRP A 207 -30.88 20.31 8.64
C TRP A 207 -31.00 20.80 7.19
N VAL A 208 -30.65 22.05 6.97
CA VAL A 208 -30.60 22.72 5.66
C VAL A 208 -29.17 23.20 5.46
N SER A 209 -28.60 22.87 4.30
CA SER A 209 -27.35 23.45 3.81
C SER A 209 -27.72 24.57 2.84
N GLU A 210 -27.20 25.76 3.06
CA GLU A 210 -27.41 26.92 2.19
C GLU A 210 -26.08 27.41 1.62
N ASP A 211 -26.04 27.61 0.31
CA ASP A 211 -24.86 28.10 -0.40
C ASP A 211 -24.70 29.59 -0.10
N LYS A 212 -23.58 29.95 0.53
CA LYS A 212 -23.23 31.32 0.87
C LYS A 212 -22.04 31.76 0.04
N GLU A 213 -22.29 32.72 -0.85
CA GLU A 213 -21.21 33.35 -1.60
C GLU A 213 -20.46 34.34 -0.71
N ILE A 214 -19.19 34.07 -0.47
CA ILE A 214 -18.28 34.94 0.28
C ILE A 214 -17.44 35.72 -0.73
N ILE A 215 -17.57 37.04 -0.70
CA ILE A 215 -16.77 37.96 -1.53
C ILE A 215 -15.74 38.65 -0.63
N ARG A 216 -14.46 38.54 -0.97
CA ARG A 216 -13.35 39.18 -0.24
C ARG A 216 -12.59 40.14 -1.15
N PRO A 217 -12.25 41.35 -0.67
CA PRO A 217 -11.41 42.25 -1.44
C PRO A 217 -9.99 41.70 -1.57
N VAL A 218 -9.41 41.79 -2.76
CA VAL A 218 -8.01 41.43 -3.02
C VAL A 218 -7.19 42.70 -3.14
N ARG A 219 -6.17 42.81 -2.28
CA ARG A 219 -5.27 43.97 -2.22
C ARG A 219 -4.03 43.80 -3.08
N ALA A 220 -3.59 42.58 -3.27
CA ALA A 220 -2.46 42.25 -4.12
C ALA A 220 -2.54 40.81 -4.61
N ILE A 221 -2.00 40.56 -5.81
CA ILE A 221 -1.76 39.22 -6.35
C ILE A 221 -0.26 39.06 -6.54
N ARG A 222 0.28 37.95 -6.03
CA ARG A 222 1.71 37.63 -6.05
C ARG A 222 1.93 36.28 -6.74
N TRP A 223 2.97 36.20 -7.55
CA TRP A 223 3.46 34.96 -8.16
C TRP A 223 4.62 34.41 -7.34
N GLY A 224 4.47 33.22 -6.78
CA GLY A 224 5.49 32.58 -5.95
C GLY A 224 5.04 32.35 -4.49
N THR A 225 6.00 32.08 -3.62
CA THR A 225 5.76 31.75 -2.21
C THR A 225 5.75 33.03 -1.34
N MET A 226 5.47 32.90 -0.05
CA MET A 226 5.58 34.05 0.88
C MET A 226 7.00 34.61 1.00
N GLU A 227 8.01 33.77 0.77
CA GLU A 227 9.42 34.13 0.94
C GLU A 227 10.05 34.63 -0.36
N ASN A 228 9.56 34.17 -1.52
CA ASN A 228 10.07 34.55 -2.83
C ASN A 228 8.92 34.75 -3.82
N TYR A 229 8.65 35.99 -4.22
CA TYR A 229 7.53 36.33 -5.10
C TYR A 229 7.78 37.55 -5.99
N ASN A 230 7.11 37.55 -7.14
CA ASN A 230 6.89 38.73 -7.97
C ASN A 230 5.48 39.28 -7.72
N THR A 231 5.32 40.60 -7.70
CA THR A 231 3.98 41.23 -7.56
C THR A 231 3.38 41.41 -8.94
N LEU A 232 2.20 40.83 -9.16
CA LEU A 232 1.49 40.87 -10.44
C LEU A 232 0.39 41.93 -10.48
N TYR A 233 -0.18 42.26 -9.32
CA TYR A 233 -1.28 43.20 -9.18
C TYR A 233 -1.25 43.84 -7.79
N MET A 234 -1.59 45.12 -7.73
CA MET A 234 -1.89 45.88 -6.52
C MET A 234 -3.24 46.60 -6.66
N GLU A 235 -3.97 46.74 -5.54
CA GLU A 235 -5.23 47.48 -5.53
C GLU A 235 -5.05 48.89 -6.09
N GLY A 236 -5.87 49.23 -7.10
CA GLY A 236 -5.80 50.50 -7.83
C GLY A 236 -5.09 50.42 -9.18
N GLU A 237 -4.44 49.31 -9.50
CA GLU A 237 -3.97 49.02 -10.85
C GLU A 237 -5.14 48.52 -11.73
N GLU A 238 -5.10 48.85 -13.02
CA GLU A 238 -6.05 48.30 -13.99
C GLU A 238 -5.53 46.97 -14.53
N LEU A 239 -6.41 45.96 -14.55
CA LEU A 239 -6.11 44.70 -15.25
C LEU A 239 -6.53 44.83 -16.71
N PRO A 240 -5.72 44.33 -17.66
CA PRO A 240 -6.13 44.28 -19.07
C PRO A 240 -7.24 43.24 -19.27
N SER A 241 -8.10 43.49 -20.24
CA SER A 241 -9.06 42.51 -20.72
C SER A 241 -8.37 41.46 -21.59
N TYR A 242 -8.98 40.27 -21.70
CA TYR A 242 -8.50 39.20 -22.58
C TYR A 242 -8.29 39.68 -24.04
N LEU A 243 -9.17 40.56 -24.53
CA LEU A 243 -9.07 41.09 -25.89
C LEU A 243 -7.84 42.00 -26.07
N GLU A 244 -7.53 42.85 -25.10
CA GLU A 244 -6.35 43.73 -25.15
C GLU A 244 -5.05 42.92 -25.15
N VAL A 245 -5.00 41.81 -24.40
CA VAL A 245 -3.86 40.88 -24.42
C VAL A 245 -3.69 40.26 -25.81
N LEU A 246 -4.79 39.78 -26.42
CA LEU A 246 -4.75 39.21 -27.78
C LEU A 246 -4.35 40.22 -28.86
N GLU A 247 -4.77 41.49 -28.71
CA GLU A 247 -4.39 42.56 -29.64
C GLU A 247 -2.92 42.95 -29.47
N GLY A 248 -2.41 42.97 -28.24
CA GLY A 248 -1.00 43.16 -27.92
C GLY A 248 -0.11 42.11 -28.59
N ASP A 249 -0.48 40.83 -28.51
CA ASP A 249 0.27 39.73 -29.15
C ASP A 249 0.28 39.84 -30.68
N LYS A 250 -0.85 40.22 -31.29
CA LYS A 250 -0.94 40.45 -32.74
C LYS A 250 -0.04 41.59 -33.21
N SER A 251 0.14 42.64 -32.39
CA SER A 251 1.02 43.77 -32.73
C SER A 251 2.52 43.40 -32.70
N GLN A 252 2.91 42.46 -31.82
CA GLN A 252 4.27 41.89 -31.77
C GLN A 252 4.56 40.98 -32.98
N LEU A 253 3.51 40.39 -33.56
CA LEU A 253 3.57 39.54 -34.76
C LEU A 253 3.54 40.32 -36.08
N THR A 254 3.79 41.65 -36.06
CA THR A 254 3.90 42.43 -37.30
C THR A 254 5.12 41.93 -38.10
N ILE A 255 4.79 41.13 -39.12
CA ILE A 255 5.62 40.45 -40.10
C ILE A 255 6.84 41.30 -40.49
N LYS A 256 8.06 40.77 -40.27
CA LYS A 256 9.25 41.25 -40.99
C LYS A 256 8.94 41.21 -42.48
N ASP A 257 9.11 42.34 -43.14
CA ASP A 257 8.88 42.54 -44.58
C ASP A 257 9.31 41.30 -45.40
N PRO A 258 8.45 40.73 -46.27
CA PRO A 258 8.77 39.49 -47.01
C PRO A 258 9.99 39.60 -47.94
N THR A 259 10.55 40.79 -48.12
CA THR A 259 11.65 41.10 -49.03
C THR A 259 13.05 40.83 -48.48
N GLU A 260 13.21 40.37 -47.23
CA GLU A 260 14.53 40.13 -46.62
C GLU A 260 14.87 38.66 -46.28
N ILE A 261 14.13 37.69 -46.82
CA ILE A 261 14.52 36.28 -46.69
C ILE A 261 15.42 35.90 -47.87
N LYS A 262 16.75 35.96 -47.66
CA LYS A 262 17.70 35.28 -48.55
C LYS A 262 17.54 33.77 -48.37
N GLU A 263 17.43 33.06 -49.48
CA GLU A 263 17.44 31.59 -49.59
C GLU A 263 18.75 31.00 -49.04
N SER A 264 18.90 30.89 -47.73
CA SER A 264 19.84 29.97 -47.09
C SER A 264 19.46 29.88 -45.62
N ASP A 265 18.58 28.95 -45.29
CA ASP A 265 18.52 28.23 -44.01
C ASP A 265 17.15 27.55 -43.90
N THR A 266 16.99 26.44 -44.62
CA THR A 266 16.01 25.41 -44.30
C THR A 266 16.60 24.46 -43.26
N PRO A 267 15.98 24.27 -42.08
CA PRO A 267 16.04 23.01 -41.36
C PRO A 267 14.81 22.17 -41.72
N ASP A 268 15.08 20.91 -42.11
CA ASP A 268 14.10 19.83 -42.25
C ASP A 268 13.10 19.80 -41.10
N GLN A 269 11.82 20.05 -41.40
CA GLN A 269 10.72 19.47 -40.62
C GLN A 269 9.63 18.99 -41.57
N THR A 270 9.62 17.68 -41.80
CA THR A 270 8.48 16.96 -42.37
C THR A 270 7.32 17.03 -41.39
N ILE A 271 6.40 17.95 -41.60
CA ILE A 271 5.10 17.97 -40.90
C ILE A 271 4.24 16.88 -41.55
N ILE A 272 4.04 15.76 -40.84
CA ILE A 272 2.97 14.82 -41.18
C ILE A 272 1.68 15.40 -40.57
N VAL A 273 0.85 15.98 -41.41
CA VAL A 273 -0.54 16.33 -41.07
C VAL A 273 -1.34 15.03 -41.14
N GLN A 274 -1.80 14.53 -39.99
CA GLN A 274 -2.91 13.57 -39.96
C GLN A 274 -4.21 14.37 -39.95
N GLU A 275 -4.96 14.31 -41.05
CA GLU A 275 -6.33 14.78 -41.14
C GLU A 275 -7.25 13.80 -40.41
N ASP A 276 -7.85 14.21 -39.30
CA ASP A 276 -8.94 13.46 -38.65
C ASP A 276 -10.28 13.87 -39.26
N ALA A 277 -10.97 12.87 -39.83
CA ALA A 277 -12.34 12.96 -40.35
C ALA A 277 -13.38 12.95 -39.21
N PRO A 278 -14.59 13.52 -39.40
CA PRO A 278 -15.53 13.75 -38.31
C PRO A 278 -16.34 12.49 -37.97
N ALA A 279 -16.57 12.26 -36.67
CA ALA A 279 -17.49 11.25 -36.16
C ALA A 279 -18.88 11.88 -35.96
N GLU A 280 -19.85 11.49 -36.79
CA GLU A 280 -21.28 11.58 -36.48
C GLU A 280 -21.80 10.22 -36.00
N ALA A 281 -22.88 10.27 -35.22
CA ALA A 281 -23.37 9.23 -34.34
C ALA A 281 -24.71 8.62 -34.80
N ASP A 282 -24.82 7.30 -34.66
CA ASP A 282 -26.04 6.48 -34.67
C ASP A 282 -25.58 5.01 -34.59
N GLY A 283 -26.17 4.02 -33.92
CA GLY A 283 -27.37 3.80 -33.14
C GLY A 283 -27.42 2.26 -32.95
N GLU A 284 -28.14 1.80 -31.92
CA GLU A 284 -28.65 0.42 -31.76
C GLU A 284 -27.77 -0.73 -31.20
N THR A 285 -28.13 -1.08 -29.95
CA THR A 285 -28.51 -2.42 -29.44
C THR A 285 -27.47 -3.49 -29.04
N LEU A 286 -27.70 -4.04 -27.84
CA LEU A 286 -27.62 -5.44 -27.35
C LEU A 286 -26.93 -5.51 -25.97
N ARG A 287 -27.69 -5.38 -24.87
CA ARG A 287 -28.31 -6.45 -24.06
C ARG A 287 -27.32 -7.49 -23.51
N ASP A 288 -27.02 -7.29 -22.22
CA ASP A 288 -26.87 -8.25 -21.11
C ASP A 288 -26.64 -9.74 -21.44
N ALA A 289 -25.52 -10.26 -20.96
CA ALA A 289 -25.31 -11.70 -20.77
C ALA A 289 -24.78 -11.96 -19.35
N ALA A 290 -25.68 -12.40 -18.46
CA ALA A 290 -25.34 -13.13 -17.24
C ALA A 290 -25.65 -14.63 -17.49
N PRO A 291 -24.84 -15.58 -17.00
CA PRO A 291 -25.10 -17.01 -17.19
C PRO A 291 -26.02 -17.55 -16.09
N GLU A 292 -27.11 -18.22 -16.46
CA GLU A 292 -27.96 -19.02 -15.58
C GLU A 292 -27.50 -20.49 -15.56
N ASP A 293 -27.47 -21.06 -14.35
CA ASP A 293 -27.22 -22.48 -14.05
C ASP A 293 -28.42 -23.36 -14.47
N PRO A 294 -28.22 -24.61 -14.94
CA PRO A 294 -29.32 -25.49 -15.31
C PRO A 294 -29.88 -26.25 -14.11
N ALA A 295 -31.21 -26.25 -13.96
CA ALA A 295 -31.95 -27.07 -12.99
C ALA A 295 -32.16 -28.52 -13.52
N PRO A 296 -32.30 -29.52 -12.64
CA PRO A 296 -32.42 -30.92 -13.04
C PRO A 296 -33.88 -31.32 -13.36
N GLU A 297 -34.05 -32.13 -14.40
CA GLU A 297 -35.31 -32.85 -14.69
C GLU A 297 -35.38 -34.16 -13.90
N ASP A 298 -36.51 -34.40 -13.25
CA ASP A 298 -36.91 -35.65 -12.56
C ASP A 298 -38.11 -36.25 -13.34
N PRO A 299 -38.53 -37.53 -13.15
CA PRO A 299 -38.57 -38.50 -14.24
C PRO A 299 -40.01 -38.97 -14.56
N ALA A 300 -40.27 -39.35 -15.81
CA ALA A 300 -41.30 -40.31 -16.21
C ALA A 300 -41.10 -40.76 -17.66
#